data_AF-A0A932Q8M1-F1
#
_entry.id   AF-A0A932Q8M1-F1
#
_cell.length_a   1.000
_cell.length_b   1.000
_cell.length_c   1.000
_cell.angle_alpha   90.00
_cell.angle_beta   90.00
_cell.angle_gamma   90.00
#
_symmetry.space_group_name_H-M   'P 1'
#
loop_
_entity.id
_entity.type
_entity.pdbx_description
1 polymer ?
#
loop_
_entity_poly.entity_id
_entity_poly.type
_entity_poly.pdbx_seq_one_letter_code
_entity_poly.pdbx_strand_id
1 'polypeptide(L)'
;MRKFLFLGLLTVLSTSAFAAESALTVSSSPTPMAPVQTMSATAAGTGSSALLDKIYLNYFAIYHGASLTDLGSTYALDRTGKVNTTQKQLLDGEMTAAYMIDKNVGIGPVVPFLMIPGPGQHMVLGDAGIKIFNRKTISGNGLNVYSNLIVQAPTSTASQDRNMTFALKTTPNVRYNVEHSNFALGAWTEAKAYLGVTKSKTFKLYAAPYVSYNLSDRFALNVEYEMEAHHYLGKPSLDFTNYQTDLQPGIIWFITPRVIFNP
;
A
#
# COMPACT_ATOMS: atom_id res chain seq x y z
N MET A 1 18.08 38.58 4.86
CA MET A 1 17.06 37.52 5.07
C MET A 1 16.34 37.25 3.75
N ARG A 2 16.73 36.21 3.00
CA ARG A 2 16.03 35.77 1.78
C ARG A 2 15.79 34.26 1.86
N LYS A 3 14.51 33.88 1.78
CA LYS A 3 14.02 32.50 1.79
C LYS A 3 14.30 31.88 0.42
N PHE A 4 15.05 30.80 0.37
CA PHE A 4 15.06 29.90 -0.79
C PHE A 4 14.19 28.69 -0.45
N LEU A 5 13.07 28.58 -1.15
CA LEU A 5 12.17 27.44 -1.15
C LEU A 5 12.78 26.41 -2.10
N PHE A 6 13.29 25.31 -1.56
CA PHE A 6 13.77 24.17 -2.35
C PHE A 6 12.55 23.38 -2.85
N LEU A 7 12.27 23.49 -4.15
CA LEU A 7 11.36 22.60 -4.87
C LEU A 7 12.22 21.61 -5.66
N GLY A 8 12.43 20.42 -5.09
CA GLY A 8 13.18 19.35 -5.75
C GLY A 8 12.27 18.55 -6.66
N LEU A 9 12.32 18.86 -7.96
CA LEU A 9 11.74 18.07 -9.05
C LEU A 9 12.66 16.85 -9.30
N LEU A 10 12.16 15.64 -9.09
CA LEU A 10 12.93 14.40 -9.27
C LEU A 10 12.87 13.96 -10.74
N THR A 11 13.95 14.18 -11.47
CA THR A 11 14.20 13.60 -12.80
C THR A 11 14.63 12.14 -12.66
N VAL A 12 13.86 11.24 -13.27
CA VAL A 12 14.13 9.79 -13.34
C VAL A 12 15.16 9.52 -14.44
N LEU A 13 16.30 8.93 -14.05
CA LEU A 13 17.29 8.36 -14.98
C LEU A 13 17.03 6.88 -15.18
N SER A 14 17.01 6.50 -16.45
CA SER A 14 16.90 5.16 -17.00
C SER A 14 18.22 4.39 -16.90
N THR A 15 18.22 3.19 -16.31
CA THR A 15 19.07 2.06 -16.73
C THR A 15 18.41 0.73 -16.38
N SER A 16 18.53 -0.21 -17.32
CA SER A 16 18.03 -1.59 -17.26
C SER A 16 19.16 -2.55 -16.88
N ALA A 17 18.98 -3.37 -15.85
CA ALA A 17 19.72 -4.62 -15.66
C ALA A 17 18.90 -5.61 -14.84
N PHE A 18 18.67 -6.79 -15.41
CA PHE A 18 17.85 -7.87 -14.89
C PHE A 18 18.64 -8.75 -13.90
N ALA A 19 18.02 -9.06 -12.76
CA ALA A 19 18.28 -10.29 -12.01
C ALA A 19 16.92 -10.93 -11.70
N ALA A 20 16.78 -12.22 -12.03
CA ALA A 20 15.61 -13.02 -11.70
C ALA A 20 15.84 -13.62 -10.30
N GLU A 21 14.99 -13.26 -9.34
CA GLU A 21 14.99 -13.89 -8.02
C GLU A 21 13.63 -14.60 -7.84
N SER A 22 13.65 -15.93 -7.95
CA SER A 22 12.52 -16.80 -7.65
C SER A 22 12.52 -17.10 -6.16
N ALA A 23 11.86 -16.25 -5.40
CA ALA A 23 11.28 -16.60 -4.11
C ALA A 23 10.03 -15.74 -4.00
N LEU A 24 8.87 -16.38 -3.75
CA LEU A 24 7.63 -15.72 -3.34
C LEU A 24 7.92 -14.93 -2.06
N THR A 25 8.47 -13.75 -2.23
CA THR A 25 8.64 -12.78 -1.16
C THR A 25 7.31 -12.05 -1.06
N VAL A 26 6.76 -12.00 0.15
CA VAL A 26 5.61 -11.15 0.47
C VAL A 26 6.06 -9.71 0.25
N SER A 27 5.92 -9.21 -0.97
CA SER A 27 6.13 -7.82 -1.28
C SER A 27 4.85 -7.10 -0.90
N SER A 28 4.70 -6.79 0.38
CA SER A 28 3.55 -5.99 0.84
C SER A 28 3.51 -4.70 0.02
N SER A 29 2.62 -4.60 -0.95
CA SER A 29 2.31 -3.35 -1.63
C SER A 29 1.85 -2.33 -0.57
N PRO A 30 1.94 -1.02 -0.82
CA PRO A 30 1.33 -0.08 0.09
C PRO A 30 -0.15 -0.39 0.18
N THR A 31 -0.69 -0.20 1.36
CA THR A 31 -2.11 -0.35 1.63
C THR A 31 -2.81 0.92 1.14
N PRO A 32 -3.50 0.95 0.00
CA PRO A 32 -4.40 2.01 -0.34
C PRO A 32 -5.53 2.01 0.68
N MET A 33 -5.44 2.95 1.62
CA MET A 33 -6.59 3.32 2.42
C MET A 33 -7.52 4.14 1.55
N ALA A 34 -8.79 3.79 1.54
CA ALA A 34 -9.76 4.62 0.84
C ALA A 34 -9.63 6.09 1.31
N PRO A 35 -9.66 7.06 0.38
CA PRO A 35 -9.48 8.47 0.67
C PRO A 35 -10.43 8.89 1.78
N VAL A 36 -9.93 9.56 2.80
CA VAL A 36 -10.80 10.04 3.87
C VAL A 36 -11.64 11.18 3.30
N GLN A 37 -12.82 10.84 2.79
CA GLN A 37 -13.83 11.86 2.53
C GLN A 37 -14.16 12.49 3.87
N THR A 38 -13.88 13.79 3.99
CA THR A 38 -14.37 14.62 5.08
C THR A 38 -15.89 14.66 4.99
N MET A 39 -16.56 13.65 5.55
CA MET A 39 -17.96 13.79 5.88
C MET A 39 -18.02 14.84 6.98
N SER A 40 -18.58 16.00 6.68
CA SER A 40 -18.92 17.03 7.67
C SER A 40 -19.95 16.45 8.63
N ALA A 41 -19.47 15.77 9.67
CA ALA A 41 -20.30 15.28 10.75
C ALA A 41 -20.72 16.48 11.61
N THR A 42 -21.94 16.96 11.39
CA THR A 42 -22.62 17.86 12.32
C THR A 42 -22.94 17.06 13.57
N ALA A 43 -22.11 17.16 14.61
CA ALA A 43 -22.33 16.47 15.88
C ALA A 43 -22.70 17.50 16.96
N ALA A 44 -24.00 17.68 17.18
CA ALA A 44 -24.54 18.24 18.42
C ALA A 44 -25.20 17.09 19.18
N GLY A 45 -24.45 16.47 20.08
CA GLY A 45 -24.94 15.37 20.91
C GLY A 45 -23.84 14.88 21.83
N THR A 46 -23.86 15.36 23.08
CA THR A 46 -23.07 14.86 24.22
C THR A 46 -23.54 13.46 24.61
N GLY A 47 -23.30 12.48 23.74
CA GLY A 47 -23.44 11.06 24.03
C GLY A 47 -22.06 10.47 24.32
N SER A 48 -21.95 9.66 25.38
CA SER A 48 -20.80 8.77 25.61
C SER A 48 -20.36 8.13 24.29
N SER A 49 -19.13 8.40 23.84
CA SER A 49 -18.63 7.80 22.59
C SER A 49 -18.64 6.28 22.77
N ALA A 50 -19.49 5.57 22.03
CA ALA A 50 -19.54 4.12 22.13
C ALA A 50 -18.15 3.55 21.79
N LEU A 51 -17.73 2.44 22.42
CA LEU A 51 -16.43 1.81 22.12
C LEU A 51 -16.26 1.56 20.61
N LEU A 52 -17.36 1.21 19.93
CA LEU A 52 -17.42 1.03 18.48
C LEU A 52 -17.01 2.29 17.69
N ASP A 53 -17.17 3.49 18.27
CA ASP A 53 -16.71 4.73 17.65
C ASP A 53 -15.20 4.92 17.67
N LYS A 54 -14.51 4.13 18.47
CA LYS A 54 -13.06 4.16 18.58
C LYS A 54 -12.39 3.02 17.83
N ILE A 55 -13.14 2.18 17.11
CA ILE A 55 -12.59 1.05 16.35
C ILE A 55 -12.52 1.42 14.87
N TYR A 56 -11.37 1.15 14.27
CA TYR A 56 -11.10 1.29 12.84
C TYR A 56 -10.69 -0.07 12.27
N LEU A 57 -11.33 -0.46 11.16
CA LEU A 57 -11.02 -1.70 10.45
C LEU A 57 -10.74 -1.37 8.99
N ASN A 58 -9.59 -1.84 8.50
CA ASN A 58 -9.22 -1.69 7.10
C ASN A 58 -8.79 -3.03 6.53
N TYR A 59 -9.40 -3.37 5.40
CA TYR A 59 -8.99 -4.46 4.56
C TYR A 59 -8.53 -3.88 3.22
N PHE A 60 -7.39 -4.36 2.77
CA PHE A 60 -6.85 -4.09 1.45
C PHE A 60 -6.36 -5.40 0.86
N ALA A 61 -6.55 -5.57 -0.45
CA ALA A 61 -5.85 -6.58 -1.21
C ALA A 61 -5.60 -6.10 -2.64
N ILE A 62 -4.59 -6.69 -3.29
CA ILE A 62 -4.38 -6.67 -4.74
C ILE A 62 -4.53 -8.11 -5.20
N TYR A 63 -5.33 -8.30 -6.23
CA TYR A 63 -5.38 -9.58 -6.92
C TYR A 63 -4.43 -9.61 -8.10
N HIS A 64 -3.38 -10.43 -7.98
CA HIS A 64 -2.50 -10.76 -9.09
C HIS A 64 -3.12 -11.90 -9.89
N GLY A 65 -3.94 -11.53 -10.87
CA GLY A 65 -4.72 -12.45 -11.69
C GLY A 65 -4.01 -12.98 -12.93
N ALA A 66 -4.72 -13.83 -13.67
CA ALA A 66 -4.28 -14.30 -14.98
C ALA A 66 -4.30 -13.22 -16.06
N SER A 67 -3.70 -13.54 -17.20
CA SER A 67 -3.83 -12.72 -18.42
C SER A 67 -5.31 -12.52 -18.79
N LEU A 68 -5.65 -11.32 -19.25
CA LEU A 68 -6.96 -11.05 -19.86
C LEU A 68 -7.21 -11.92 -21.10
N THR A 69 -6.15 -12.41 -21.75
CA THR A 69 -6.24 -13.32 -22.91
C THR A 69 -6.31 -14.80 -22.52
N ASP A 70 -6.17 -15.13 -21.23
CA ASP A 70 -6.19 -16.51 -20.72
C ASP A 70 -6.72 -16.54 -19.27
N LEU A 71 -8.01 -16.19 -19.11
CA LEU A 71 -8.67 -16.10 -17.80
C LEU A 71 -8.75 -17.44 -17.05
N GLY A 72 -8.49 -18.57 -17.73
CA GLY A 72 -8.48 -19.91 -17.13
C GLY A 72 -7.15 -20.31 -16.48
N SER A 73 -6.07 -19.56 -16.75
CA SER A 73 -4.76 -19.86 -16.17
C SER A 73 -4.75 -19.69 -14.65
N THR A 74 -4.10 -20.60 -13.92
CA THR A 74 -3.87 -20.45 -12.47
C THR A 74 -2.64 -19.60 -12.14
N TYR A 75 -1.97 -19.05 -13.16
CA TYR A 75 -0.72 -18.32 -13.04
C TYR A 75 -0.92 -16.82 -13.24
N ALA A 76 -0.14 -16.03 -12.51
CA ALA A 76 -0.10 -14.59 -12.66
C ALA A 76 0.77 -14.17 -13.86
N LEU A 77 0.59 -12.92 -14.30
CA LEU A 77 1.52 -12.29 -15.23
C LEU A 77 2.81 -11.88 -14.52
N ASP A 78 3.94 -11.96 -15.21
CA ASP A 78 5.17 -11.27 -14.82
C ASP A 78 5.10 -9.78 -15.14
N ARG A 79 6.12 -9.04 -14.69
CA ARG A 79 6.30 -7.60 -14.96
C ARG A 79 6.37 -7.20 -16.44
N THR A 80 6.47 -8.16 -17.38
CA THR A 80 6.44 -7.91 -18.82
C THR A 80 5.09 -8.26 -19.45
N GLY A 81 4.11 -8.65 -18.63
CA GLY A 81 2.78 -9.07 -19.07
C GLY A 81 2.75 -10.49 -19.63
N LYS A 82 3.79 -11.30 -19.41
CA LYS A 82 3.83 -12.71 -19.85
C LYS A 82 3.39 -13.63 -18.72
N VAL A 83 2.74 -14.74 -19.04
CA VAL A 83 2.35 -15.74 -18.04
C VAL A 83 3.60 -16.28 -17.33
N ASN A 84 3.65 -16.14 -16.01
CA ASN A 84 4.72 -16.65 -15.18
C ASN A 84 4.31 -17.99 -14.57
N THR A 85 4.73 -19.10 -15.19
CA THR A 85 4.41 -20.46 -14.73
C THR A 85 4.99 -20.83 -13.36
N THR A 86 5.83 -19.97 -12.78
CA THR A 86 6.37 -20.13 -11.43
C THR A 86 5.58 -19.34 -10.38
N GLN A 87 4.77 -18.37 -10.80
CA GLN A 87 3.99 -17.51 -9.92
C GLN A 87 2.50 -17.82 -10.10
N LYS A 88 1.91 -18.47 -9.10
CA LYS A 88 0.46 -18.66 -9.05
C LYS A 88 -0.25 -17.31 -8.89
N GLN A 89 -1.51 -17.26 -9.28
CA GLN A 89 -2.40 -16.19 -8.86
C GLN A 89 -2.39 -16.05 -7.33
N LEU A 90 -2.48 -14.82 -6.84
CA LEU A 90 -2.47 -14.56 -5.42
C LEU A 90 -3.21 -13.26 -5.09
N LEU A 91 -3.76 -13.20 -3.88
CA LEU A 91 -4.24 -12.00 -3.22
C LEU A 91 -3.16 -11.54 -2.24
N ASP A 92 -2.49 -10.44 -2.52
CA ASP A 92 -1.58 -9.79 -1.59
C ASP A 92 -2.35 -8.71 -0.83
N GLY A 93 -2.44 -8.82 0.50
CA GLY A 93 -3.27 -7.92 1.27
C GLY A 93 -2.75 -7.59 2.64
N GLU A 94 -3.46 -6.65 3.28
CA GLU A 94 -3.18 -6.19 4.63
C GLU A 94 -4.50 -6.00 5.39
N MET A 95 -4.53 -6.53 6.61
CA MET A 95 -5.58 -6.23 7.58
C MET A 95 -5.04 -5.31 8.66
N THR A 96 -5.79 -4.26 8.99
CA THR A 96 -5.53 -3.39 10.14
C THR A 96 -6.76 -3.33 11.03
N ALA A 97 -6.56 -3.54 12.33
CA ALA A 97 -7.54 -3.23 13.36
C ALA A 97 -6.92 -2.22 14.32
N ALA A 98 -7.53 -1.06 14.50
CA ALA A 98 -6.93 0.03 15.26
C ALA A 98 -7.90 0.70 16.22
N TYR A 99 -7.34 1.19 17.32
CA TYR A 99 -7.99 2.11 18.23
C TYR A 99 -7.74 3.55 17.77
N MET A 100 -8.80 4.31 17.60
CA MET A 100 -8.75 5.73 17.24
C MET A 100 -8.48 6.56 18.50
N ILE A 101 -7.30 7.17 18.56
CA ILE A 101 -6.90 8.09 19.64
C ILE A 101 -7.72 9.37 19.52
N ASP A 102 -7.90 9.86 18.30
CA ASP A 102 -8.81 10.95 17.96
C ASP A 102 -9.48 10.68 16.60
N LYS A 103 -10.16 11.69 16.03
CA LYS A 103 -10.88 11.55 14.75
C LYS A 103 -9.98 11.19 13.55
N ASN A 104 -8.68 11.45 13.64
CA ASN A 104 -7.72 11.30 12.55
C ASN A 104 -6.61 10.28 12.87
N VAL A 105 -6.20 10.19 14.14
CA VAL A 105 -5.05 9.38 14.56
C VAL A 105 -5.52 8.05 15.13
N GLY A 106 -4.98 6.96 14.59
CA GLY A 106 -5.23 5.61 15.08
C GLY A 106 -3.95 4.82 15.27
N ILE A 107 -4.00 3.85 16.18
CA ILE A 107 -2.92 2.90 16.45
C ILE A 107 -3.48 1.49 16.58
N GLY A 108 -2.80 0.50 16.00
CA GLY A 108 -3.18 -0.89 16.22
C GLY A 108 -2.34 -1.90 15.46
N PRO A 109 -2.63 -3.20 15.65
CA PRO A 109 -2.00 -4.27 14.89
C PRO A 109 -2.30 -4.16 13.39
N VAL A 110 -1.29 -4.56 12.62
CA VAL A 110 -1.37 -4.73 11.17
C VAL A 110 -0.78 -6.08 10.79
N VAL A 111 -1.47 -6.80 9.91
CA VAL A 111 -1.09 -8.14 9.47
C VAL A 111 -1.17 -8.21 7.95
N PRO A 112 -0.03 -8.18 7.24
CA PRO A 112 0.03 -8.51 5.83
C PRO A 112 -0.21 -10.01 5.62
N PHE A 113 -0.77 -10.38 4.48
CA PHE A 113 -0.98 -11.78 4.10
C PHE A 113 -0.91 -11.96 2.59
N LEU A 114 -0.50 -13.14 2.15
CA LEU A 114 -0.71 -13.63 0.79
C LEU A 114 -1.70 -14.78 0.84
N MET A 115 -2.72 -14.76 0.00
CA MET A 115 -3.62 -15.90 -0.19
C MET A 115 -3.51 -16.39 -1.63
N ILE A 116 -3.13 -17.65 -1.84
CA ILE A 116 -3.10 -18.27 -3.15
C ILE A 116 -4.43 -19.00 -3.35
N PRO A 117 -5.36 -18.51 -4.19
CA PRO A 117 -6.62 -19.20 -4.44
C PRO A 117 -6.42 -20.46 -5.31
N GLY A 118 -7.34 -21.42 -5.20
CA GLY A 118 -7.40 -22.62 -6.05
C GLY A 118 -6.78 -23.90 -5.44
N PRO A 119 -6.57 -24.96 -6.24
CA PRO A 119 -6.00 -26.21 -5.75
C PRO A 119 -4.61 -26.02 -5.12
N GLY A 120 -4.46 -26.49 -3.86
CA GLY A 120 -3.28 -26.20 -3.04
C GLY A 120 -3.32 -24.81 -2.38
N GLN A 121 -4.53 -24.27 -2.16
CA GLN A 121 -4.75 -23.01 -1.45
C GLN A 121 -4.04 -23.01 -0.11
N HIS A 122 -3.32 -21.92 0.13
CA HIS A 122 -2.74 -21.64 1.42
C HIS A 122 -2.66 -20.14 1.61
N MET A 123 -2.56 -19.75 2.88
CA MET A 123 -2.38 -18.38 3.30
C MET A 123 -1.00 -18.28 3.95
N VAL A 124 -0.20 -17.32 3.50
CA VAL A 124 1.10 -17.00 4.10
C VAL A 124 0.94 -15.68 4.82
N LEU A 125 1.16 -15.68 6.14
CA LEU A 125 1.20 -14.44 6.89
C LEU A 125 2.53 -13.74 6.66
N GLY A 126 2.47 -12.45 6.40
CA GLY A 126 3.63 -11.57 6.35
C GLY A 126 4.09 -11.16 7.75
N ASP A 127 4.95 -10.15 7.78
CA ASP A 127 5.47 -9.62 9.03
C ASP A 127 4.40 -8.79 9.77
N ALA A 128 3.86 -9.36 10.85
CA ALA A 128 2.95 -8.65 11.74
C ALA A 128 3.64 -7.44 12.40
N GLY A 129 2.88 -6.38 12.64
CA GLY A 129 3.41 -5.14 13.17
C GLY A 129 2.40 -4.27 13.89
N ILE A 130 2.86 -3.09 14.28
CA ILE A 130 2.02 -2.01 14.81
C ILE A 130 2.03 -0.86 13.83
N LYS A 131 0.85 -0.35 13.48
CA LYS A 131 0.63 0.78 12.59
C LYS A 131 0.10 1.97 13.39
N ILE A 132 0.77 3.10 13.26
CA ILE A 132 0.30 4.41 13.71
C ILE A 132 -0.01 5.21 12.45
N PHE A 133 -1.20 5.79 12.35
CA PHE A 133 -1.59 6.53 11.17
C PHE A 133 -2.31 7.83 11.48
N ASN A 134 -2.25 8.77 10.53
CA ASN A 134 -3.00 10.01 10.54
C ASN A 134 -3.77 10.16 9.22
N ARG A 135 -5.10 10.10 9.32
CA ARG A 135 -6.10 10.26 8.24
C ARG A 135 -6.08 11.61 7.54
N LYS A 136 -5.50 12.64 8.17
CA LYS A 136 -5.58 14.03 7.74
C LYS A 136 -4.33 14.80 8.14
N THR A 137 -3.16 14.37 7.64
CA THR A 137 -1.87 15.02 7.90
C THR A 137 -1.81 16.40 7.26
N ILE A 138 -2.31 16.53 6.03
CA ILE A 138 -2.48 17.81 5.33
C ILE A 138 -3.87 17.79 4.68
N SER A 139 -4.60 18.90 4.72
CA SER A 139 -5.89 19.02 4.04
C SER A 139 -6.21 20.47 3.70
N GLY A 140 -6.52 20.75 2.44
CA GLY A 140 -6.90 22.08 1.96
C GLY A 140 -6.95 22.15 0.43
N ASN A 141 -7.85 22.96 -0.13
CA ASN A 141 -7.98 23.19 -1.58
C ASN A 141 -8.03 21.90 -2.41
N GLY A 142 -8.81 20.91 -1.97
CA GLY A 142 -8.91 19.60 -2.63
C GLY A 142 -7.76 18.63 -2.37
N LEU A 143 -6.61 19.09 -1.87
CA LEU A 143 -5.47 18.26 -1.47
C LEU A 143 -5.73 17.62 -0.10
N ASN A 144 -5.47 16.32 0.01
CA ASN A 144 -5.48 15.55 1.24
C ASN A 144 -4.24 14.66 1.27
N VAL A 145 -3.55 14.65 2.41
CA VAL A 145 -2.41 13.76 2.66
C VAL A 145 -2.70 12.91 3.87
N TYR A 146 -2.62 11.60 3.66
CA TYR A 146 -2.60 10.58 4.69
C TYR A 146 -1.16 10.12 4.91
N SER A 147 -0.80 9.82 6.16
CA SER A 147 0.51 9.21 6.46
C SER A 147 0.38 8.15 7.54
N ASN A 148 1.35 7.25 7.56
CA ASN A 148 1.49 6.28 8.63
C ASN A 148 2.95 5.90 8.86
N LEU A 149 3.18 5.23 9.98
CA LEU A 149 4.40 4.54 10.33
C LEU A 149 4.03 3.15 10.81
N ILE A 150 4.74 2.15 10.31
CA ILE A 150 4.56 0.75 10.66
C ILE A 150 5.89 0.20 11.13
N VAL A 151 5.89 -0.45 12.29
CA VAL A 151 7.01 -1.24 12.80
C VAL A 151 6.62 -2.70 12.71
N GLN A 152 7.37 -3.51 11.96
CA GLN A 152 7.04 -4.93 11.73
C GLN A 152 8.10 -5.83 12.34
N ALA A 153 7.65 -6.85 13.06
CA ALA A 153 8.49 -7.91 13.59
C ALA A 153 8.76 -8.99 12.52
N PRO A 154 9.92 -9.65 12.53
CA PRO A 154 10.32 -10.67 11.55
C PRO A 154 9.58 -12.00 11.80
N THR A 155 8.27 -11.98 11.65
CA THR A 155 7.39 -13.12 11.95
C THR A 155 7.19 -14.04 10.75
N SER A 156 7.46 -13.55 9.53
CA SER A 156 7.45 -14.40 8.34
C SER A 156 8.77 -15.16 8.14
N THR A 157 8.69 -16.35 7.53
CA THR A 157 9.87 -17.16 7.18
C THR A 157 10.84 -16.39 6.30
N ALA A 158 10.35 -15.67 5.29
CA ALA A 158 11.18 -14.86 4.40
C ALA A 158 12.00 -13.79 5.17
N SER A 159 11.44 -13.25 6.25
CA SER A 159 12.14 -12.29 7.11
C SER A 159 13.15 -12.91 8.06
N GLN A 160 12.83 -14.07 8.60
CA GLN A 160 13.73 -14.84 9.45
C GLN A 160 14.94 -15.33 8.65
N ASP A 161 14.71 -15.84 7.44
CA ASP A 161 15.77 -16.36 6.58
C ASP A 161 16.83 -15.31 6.23
N ARG A 162 16.45 -14.04 6.13
CA ARG A 162 17.37 -12.91 5.88
C ARG A 162 17.99 -12.32 7.16
N ASN A 163 17.70 -12.89 8.33
CA ASN A 163 18.07 -12.40 9.66
C ASN A 163 17.58 -10.96 9.91
N MET A 164 16.38 -10.61 9.45
CA MET A 164 15.82 -9.28 9.74
C MET A 164 15.58 -9.11 11.24
N THR A 165 15.98 -7.99 11.82
CA THR A 165 15.64 -7.64 13.21
C THR A 165 14.24 -7.06 13.30
N PHE A 166 13.92 -6.08 12.46
CA PHE A 166 12.59 -5.50 12.27
C PHE A 166 12.55 -4.71 10.95
N ALA A 167 11.35 -4.34 10.51
CA ALA A 167 11.17 -3.41 9.41
C ALA A 167 10.49 -2.12 9.86
N LEU A 168 10.87 -1.00 9.24
CA LEU A 168 10.18 0.28 9.35
C LEU A 168 9.57 0.59 7.98
N LYS A 169 8.25 0.80 7.94
CA LYS A 169 7.49 1.13 6.73
C LYS A 169 6.70 2.40 6.93
N THR A 170 6.65 3.27 5.92
CA THR A 170 5.69 4.36 5.84
C THR A 170 4.99 4.29 4.49
N THR A 171 3.68 4.54 4.49
CA THR A 171 2.88 4.58 3.25
C THR A 171 2.04 5.85 3.14
N PRO A 172 2.68 6.99 2.82
CA PRO A 172 1.94 8.21 2.55
C PRO A 172 1.04 8.07 1.33
N ASN A 173 -0.10 8.72 1.40
CA ASN A 173 -1.02 8.88 0.28
C ASN A 173 -1.33 10.33 0.06
N VAL A 174 -1.10 10.78 -1.17
CA VAL A 174 -1.44 12.12 -1.60
C VAL A 174 -2.64 11.99 -2.53
N ARG A 175 -3.68 12.76 -2.27
CA ARG A 175 -4.88 12.82 -3.11
C ARG A 175 -5.29 14.26 -3.35
N TYR A 176 -5.61 14.58 -4.59
CA TYR A 176 -6.18 15.84 -5.01
C TYR A 176 -7.54 15.58 -5.66
N ASN A 177 -8.61 16.10 -5.05
CA ASN A 177 -9.95 16.08 -5.66
C ASN A 177 -10.04 17.23 -6.66
N VAL A 178 -10.34 16.91 -7.92
CA VAL A 178 -10.46 17.92 -8.99
C VAL A 178 -11.73 18.73 -8.76
N GLU A 179 -11.60 20.05 -8.75
CA GLU A 179 -12.74 20.94 -8.51
C GLU A 179 -13.82 20.77 -9.58
N HIS A 180 -15.10 20.80 -9.17
CA HIS A 180 -16.26 20.62 -10.04
C HIS A 180 -16.27 19.31 -10.87
N SER A 181 -15.63 18.26 -10.35
CA SER A 181 -15.47 16.99 -11.05
C SER A 181 -15.58 15.79 -10.11
N ASN A 182 -15.92 14.64 -10.67
CA ASN A 182 -15.88 13.36 -9.96
C ASN A 182 -14.48 12.72 -9.95
N PHE A 183 -13.50 13.33 -10.62
CA PHE A 183 -12.14 12.81 -10.67
C PHE A 183 -11.32 13.21 -9.45
N ALA A 184 -10.45 12.29 -9.05
CA ALA A 184 -9.35 12.55 -8.13
C ALA A 184 -8.05 11.99 -8.70
N LEU A 185 -6.97 12.71 -8.44
CA LEU A 185 -5.61 12.31 -8.80
C LEU A 185 -4.84 12.03 -7.51
N GLY A 186 -3.93 11.08 -7.53
CA GLY A 186 -3.12 10.86 -6.35
C GLY A 186 -1.94 9.94 -6.58
N ALA A 187 -1.25 9.62 -5.50
CA ALA A 187 -0.22 8.61 -5.47
C ALA A 187 -0.21 7.89 -4.12
N TRP A 188 -0.16 6.57 -4.18
CA TRP A 188 0.31 5.74 -3.07
C TRP A 188 1.82 5.70 -3.10
N THR A 189 2.46 5.84 -1.96
CA THR A 189 3.93 5.73 -1.86
C THR A 189 4.28 4.79 -0.74
N GLU A 190 5.41 4.09 -0.86
CA GLU A 190 6.01 3.33 0.24
C GLU A 190 7.50 3.65 0.33
N ALA A 191 7.97 3.79 1.57
CA ALA A 191 9.38 3.60 1.88
C ALA A 191 9.46 2.58 3.02
N LYS A 192 10.22 1.50 2.78
CA LYS A 192 10.38 0.41 3.74
C LYS A 192 11.84 0.03 3.89
N ALA A 193 12.34 0.19 5.12
CA ALA A 193 13.68 -0.25 5.52
C ALA A 193 13.59 -1.61 6.23
N TYR A 194 14.44 -2.55 5.83
CA TYR A 194 14.60 -3.84 6.47
C TYR A 194 15.90 -3.80 7.30
N LEU A 195 15.78 -3.71 8.62
CA LEU A 195 16.91 -3.46 9.50
C LEU A 195 17.49 -4.77 10.04
N GLY A 196 18.81 -4.80 10.18
CA GLY A 196 19.57 -5.96 10.66
C GLY A 196 19.72 -7.12 9.67
N VAL A 197 19.24 -6.96 8.43
CA VAL A 197 19.35 -8.01 7.41
C VAL A 197 20.83 -8.32 7.09
N THR A 198 21.10 -9.59 6.85
CA THR A 198 22.45 -10.10 6.52
C THR A 198 22.59 -10.58 5.07
N LYS A 199 21.46 -10.62 4.34
CA LYS A 199 21.40 -10.97 2.92
C LYS A 199 20.16 -10.34 2.28
N SER A 200 20.15 -10.26 0.95
CA SER A 200 19.02 -9.80 0.14
C SER A 200 18.66 -8.30 0.36
N LYS A 201 17.38 -7.97 0.23
CA LYS A 201 16.82 -6.61 0.19
C LYS A 201 16.96 -5.88 1.53
N THR A 202 17.52 -4.67 1.49
CA THR A 202 17.67 -3.76 2.64
C THR A 202 16.66 -2.61 2.62
N PHE A 203 16.20 -2.21 1.42
CA PHE A 203 15.23 -1.11 1.27
C PHE A 203 14.27 -1.38 0.11
N LYS A 204 13.02 -0.96 0.26
CA LYS A 204 11.99 -0.93 -0.79
C LYS A 204 11.45 0.49 -0.93
N LEU A 205 11.35 0.94 -2.17
CA LEU A 205 10.59 2.10 -2.59
C LEU A 205 9.43 1.63 -3.46
N TYR A 206 8.30 2.28 -3.30
CA TYR A 206 7.12 2.06 -4.13
C TYR A 206 6.46 3.40 -4.43
N ALA A 207 5.94 3.56 -5.64
CA ALA A 207 4.98 4.59 -5.97
C ALA A 207 3.90 4.02 -6.90
N ALA A 208 2.63 4.34 -6.64
CA ALA A 208 1.53 4.10 -7.56
C ALA A 208 0.71 5.37 -7.75
N PRO A 209 1.09 6.23 -8.71
CA PRO A 209 0.19 7.28 -9.19
C PRO A 209 -1.12 6.66 -9.69
N TYR A 210 -2.23 7.32 -9.40
CA TYR A 210 -3.56 6.83 -9.74
C TYR A 210 -4.50 7.94 -10.18
N VAL A 211 -5.50 7.53 -10.95
CA VAL A 211 -6.70 8.30 -11.26
C VAL A 211 -7.89 7.55 -10.67
N SER A 212 -8.77 8.27 -10.00
CA SER A 212 -10.00 7.72 -9.43
C SER A 212 -11.21 8.50 -9.91
N TYR A 213 -12.30 7.79 -10.21
CA TYR A 213 -13.59 8.35 -10.59
C TYR A 213 -14.64 7.97 -9.55
N ASN A 214 -15.16 8.96 -8.83
CA ASN A 214 -16.17 8.75 -7.79
C ASN A 214 -17.55 8.56 -8.44
N LEU A 215 -18.15 7.38 -8.28
CA LEU A 215 -19.54 7.14 -8.69
C LEU A 215 -20.53 7.63 -7.62
N SER A 216 -20.08 7.68 -6.37
CA SER A 216 -20.81 8.23 -5.23
C SER A 216 -19.85 8.64 -4.12
N ASP A 217 -20.37 9.18 -3.03
CA ASP A 217 -19.59 9.49 -1.81
C ASP A 217 -18.95 8.23 -1.18
N ARG A 218 -19.42 7.03 -1.54
CA ARG A 218 -18.98 5.77 -0.93
C ARG A 218 -18.35 4.80 -1.90
N PHE A 219 -18.34 5.10 -3.19
CA PHE A 219 -17.87 4.17 -4.20
C PHE A 219 -17.10 4.90 -5.29
N ALA A 220 -15.89 4.45 -5.57
CA ALA A 220 -15.07 4.96 -6.65
C ALA A 220 -14.41 3.82 -7.42
N LEU A 221 -14.19 4.06 -8.70
CA LEU A 221 -13.30 3.26 -9.52
C LEU A 221 -11.90 3.89 -9.44
N ASN A 222 -10.85 3.08 -9.47
CA ASN A 222 -9.49 3.58 -9.60
C ASN A 222 -8.72 2.78 -10.65
N VAL A 223 -7.72 3.43 -11.22
CA VAL A 223 -6.67 2.78 -11.98
C VAL A 223 -5.36 3.38 -11.49
N GLU A 224 -4.45 2.53 -11.07
CA GLU A 224 -3.12 2.92 -10.61
C GLU A 224 -2.02 2.26 -11.42
N TYR A 225 -0.89 2.94 -11.52
CA TYR A 225 0.30 2.45 -12.21
C TYR A 225 1.40 2.22 -11.19
N GLU A 226 1.67 0.97 -10.85
CA GLU A 226 2.65 0.61 -9.85
C GLU A 226 4.08 0.79 -10.37
N MET A 227 4.97 1.23 -9.48
CA MET A 227 6.40 1.29 -9.67
C MET A 227 7.09 0.88 -8.38
N GLU A 228 7.89 -0.18 -8.43
CA GLU A 228 8.63 -0.69 -7.27
C GLU A 228 10.13 -0.75 -7.56
N ALA A 229 10.94 -0.36 -6.57
CA ALA A 229 12.39 -0.45 -6.66
C ALA A 229 12.99 -0.95 -5.34
N HIS A 230 14.00 -1.81 -5.44
CA HIS A 230 14.68 -2.41 -4.28
C HIS A 230 16.14 -2.01 -4.23
N HIS A 231 16.63 -1.79 -3.01
CA HIS A 231 18.05 -1.74 -2.71
C HIS A 231 18.47 -3.03 -2.01
N TYR A 232 19.61 -3.58 -2.40
CA TYR A 232 20.14 -4.85 -1.90
C TYR A 232 21.40 -4.64 -1.07
N LEU A 233 21.66 -5.56 -0.14
CA LEU A 233 22.86 -5.53 0.68
C LEU A 233 24.13 -5.58 -0.19
N GLY A 234 25.13 -4.76 0.16
CA GLY A 234 26.40 -4.67 -0.57
C GLY A 234 26.36 -3.78 -1.82
N LYS A 235 25.20 -3.23 -2.19
CA LYS A 235 25.08 -2.22 -3.24
C LYS A 235 25.46 -0.82 -2.72
N PRO A 236 25.98 0.09 -3.57
CA PRO A 236 26.20 1.48 -3.21
C PRO A 236 24.91 2.18 -2.78
N SER A 237 25.02 3.17 -1.89
CA SER A 237 23.87 4.00 -1.50
C SER A 237 23.17 4.58 -2.73
N LEU A 238 21.84 4.49 -2.75
CA LEU A 238 20.97 4.93 -3.86
C LEU A 238 21.06 4.09 -5.15
N ASP A 239 21.76 2.94 -5.15
CA ASP A 239 21.68 1.96 -6.23
C ASP A 239 20.42 1.09 -6.06
N PHE A 240 19.35 1.50 -6.74
CA PHE A 240 18.05 0.82 -6.73
C PHE A 240 17.85 0.04 -8.02
N THR A 241 17.47 -1.24 -7.89
CA THR A 241 17.04 -2.07 -9.01
C THR A 241 15.53 -1.96 -9.17
N ASN A 242 15.07 -1.62 -10.39
CA ASN A 242 13.65 -1.68 -10.72
C ASN A 242 13.16 -3.13 -10.57
N TYR A 243 12.14 -3.31 -9.74
CA TYR A 243 11.58 -4.61 -9.43
C TYR A 243 10.39 -4.93 -10.32
N GLN A 244 9.31 -4.15 -10.20
CA GLN A 244 8.08 -4.36 -10.95
C GLN A 244 7.39 -3.04 -11.33
N THR A 245 6.64 -3.11 -12.42
CA THR A 245 5.71 -2.08 -12.86
C THR A 245 4.49 -2.77 -13.45
N ASP A 246 3.30 -2.37 -13.05
CA ASP A 246 2.05 -2.89 -13.61
C ASP A 246 0.92 -1.85 -13.53
N LEU A 247 -0.21 -2.18 -14.16
CA LEU A 247 -1.42 -1.37 -14.15
C LEU A 247 -2.50 -2.12 -13.37
N GLN A 248 -3.04 -1.48 -12.34
CA GLN A 248 -3.98 -2.10 -11.40
C GLN A 248 -5.31 -1.34 -11.43
N PRO A 249 -6.33 -1.87 -12.11
CA PRO A 249 -7.69 -1.40 -11.94
C PRO A 249 -8.24 -1.93 -10.61
N GLY A 250 -8.99 -1.11 -9.89
CA GLY A 250 -9.59 -1.50 -8.62
C GLY A 250 -10.87 -0.72 -8.30
N ILE A 251 -11.40 -1.01 -7.12
CA ILE A 251 -12.58 -0.34 -6.59
C ILE A 251 -12.32 0.10 -5.16
N ILE A 252 -12.87 1.25 -4.80
CA ILE A 252 -12.83 1.75 -3.44
C ILE A 252 -14.24 1.82 -2.91
N TRP A 253 -14.53 1.05 -1.86
CA TRP A 253 -15.86 1.00 -1.24
C TRP A 253 -15.84 1.29 0.26
N PHE A 254 -16.53 2.36 0.65
CA PHE A 254 -16.79 2.71 2.04
C PHE A 254 -18.09 2.07 2.50
N ILE A 255 -18.01 0.92 3.16
CA ILE A 255 -19.17 0.30 3.82
C ILE A 255 -19.67 1.23 4.93
N THR A 256 -18.72 1.76 5.72
CA THR A 256 -18.93 2.86 6.67
C THR A 256 -17.73 3.81 6.63
N PRO A 257 -17.79 4.99 7.28
CA PRO A 257 -16.62 5.89 7.39
C PRO A 257 -15.39 5.29 8.10
N ARG A 258 -15.53 4.11 8.72
CA ARG A 258 -14.49 3.38 9.48
C ARG A 258 -14.27 1.93 9.02
N VAL A 259 -15.04 1.45 8.05
CA VAL A 259 -14.93 0.12 7.46
C VAL A 259 -14.76 0.30 5.97
N ILE A 260 -13.54 0.06 5.52
CA ILE A 260 -13.11 0.29 4.15
C ILE A 260 -12.79 -1.05 3.51
N PHE A 261 -13.29 -1.23 2.29
CA PHE A 261 -12.97 -2.33 1.41
C PHE A 261 -12.35 -1.80 0.13
N ASN A 262 -11.13 -2.22 -0.15
CA ASN A 262 -10.35 -1.77 -1.31
C ASN A 262 -9.58 -2.96 -1.90
N PRO A 263 -10.24 -3.79 -2.72
CA PRO A 263 -9.59 -4.89 -3.44
C PRO A 263 -8.99 -4.48 -4.79
#